data_AF-A0A662MPY9-F1
#
_entry.id   AF-A0A662MPY9-F1
#
_cell.length_a   1.000
_cell.length_b   1.000
_cell.length_c   1.000
_cell.angle_alpha   90.00
_cell.angle_beta   90.00
_cell.angle_gamma   90.00
#
_symmetry.space_group_name_H-M   'P 1'
#
loop_
_entity.id
_entity.type
_entity.pdbx_description
1 polymer ?
#
loop_
_entity_poly.entity_id
_entity_poly.type
_entity_poly.pdbx_seq_one_letter_code
_entity_poly.pdbx_strand_id
1 'polypeptide(L)'
;MRERLTGVLIVMLGLMVFSPSFLFFPGEVQVEAAPGGETTRYGFTPNITWSVNPGFEVWALDTGNLDGGSGPDIAAGGLEKIQIYFNNGQGTSFTRGQTISLPTGEKIVRLEVADVDGDGDDDILAWGIFNDVYMDDATQVSQTPTTREFRFNYFENDGSGTFTLKDYISFNNVFVLVYHPYYQDGHWDMTAGDIDNDGDVDAVVVTGQTNSNNWVGSVNFTVLKYDNGSFHVAQTLKYTATRTDPWLWGLADLGDMNGDGYLDLLMVVEGFLSFSNGLALFPRVYVQNNTGSGTFVTSLNLVGIIQTSGSRLVCSYDISHGDFLGTGYTDILVTSNYDVSGNMISGMVWTLGGMANGGFTRTFQIYLEIYHWGPREISVGRLDNQTGDDFGLVFWYDGTLDPSPYDQINRWSATAVSSRPLSYPPAAVALRQMEPGRELPRQIYRTIEVDNMDRDTAGY
;
A
#
# COMPACT_ATOMS: atom_id res chain seq x y z
N MET A 1 -25.56 25.00 -9.18
CA MET A 1 -25.76 24.53 -7.79
C MET A 1 -24.41 24.03 -7.34
N ARG A 2 -23.83 24.61 -6.29
CA ARG A 2 -22.55 24.17 -5.72
C ARG A 2 -22.91 23.19 -4.61
N GLU A 3 -22.64 21.92 -4.81
CA GLU A 3 -22.70 20.94 -3.74
C GLU A 3 -21.36 20.95 -3.03
N ARG A 4 -21.43 20.99 -1.70
CA ARG A 4 -20.28 20.94 -0.79
C ARG A 4 -20.01 19.47 -0.53
N LEU A 5 -18.77 19.04 -0.74
CA LEU A 5 -18.31 17.68 -0.47
C LEU A 5 -17.12 17.77 0.50
N THR A 6 -17.20 16.92 1.50
CA THR A 6 -16.32 16.77 2.68
C THR A 6 -15.61 15.42 2.55
N GLY A 7 -14.41 15.32 3.12
CA GLY A 7 -13.57 14.13 3.10
C GLY A 7 -12.13 14.45 3.49
N VAL A 8 -11.43 13.50 4.11
CA VAL A 8 -10.12 13.71 4.75
C VAL A 8 -9.05 12.76 4.21
N LEU A 9 -7.94 13.32 3.72
CA LEU A 9 -6.75 12.58 3.29
C LEU A 9 -5.63 12.73 4.36
N ILE A 10 -4.75 11.72 4.52
CA ILE A 10 -3.59 11.79 5.43
C ILE A 10 -2.28 11.53 4.68
N VAL A 11 -1.28 12.43 4.81
CA VAL A 11 0.00 12.39 4.04
C VAL A 11 1.14 12.88 4.95
N MET A 12 2.43 12.57 4.77
CA MET A 12 3.46 12.83 5.81
C MET A 12 4.56 13.90 5.47
N LEU A 13 4.51 15.19 5.91
CA LEU A 13 5.59 16.20 5.63
C LEU A 13 6.71 16.29 6.68
N GLY A 14 7.92 16.69 6.25
CA GLY A 14 9.02 17.12 7.12
C GLY A 14 9.41 18.59 6.92
N LEU A 15 9.85 19.27 8.00
CA LEU A 15 10.56 20.55 7.96
C LEU A 15 11.87 20.40 8.77
N MET A 16 12.96 21.03 8.31
CA MET A 16 14.36 20.70 8.64
C MET A 16 14.73 20.54 10.13
N VAL A 17 15.71 19.63 10.33
CA VAL A 17 16.25 19.00 11.56
C VAL A 17 15.41 17.82 12.07
N PHE A 18 15.64 16.68 11.41
CA PHE A 18 15.27 15.31 11.77
C PHE A 18 13.94 15.14 12.52
N SER A 19 12.84 15.18 11.79
CA SER A 19 11.55 14.79 12.32
C SER A 19 10.52 14.48 11.23
N PRO A 20 9.89 13.30 11.21
CA PRO A 20 8.70 13.02 10.40
C PRO A 20 7.53 13.90 10.82
N SER A 21 6.50 14.09 9.98
CA SER A 21 5.23 14.67 10.43
C SER A 21 4.04 14.10 9.68
N PHE A 22 2.96 13.71 10.35
CA PHE A 22 1.67 13.47 9.70
C PHE A 22 1.05 14.78 9.21
N LEU A 23 0.28 14.75 8.14
CA LEU A 23 -0.59 15.80 7.61
C LEU A 23 -1.99 15.28 7.48
N PHE A 24 -2.92 16.19 7.63
CA PHE A 24 -4.33 15.92 7.55
C PHE A 24 -4.97 16.99 6.71
N PHE A 25 -5.90 16.56 5.87
CA PHE A 25 -6.62 17.46 5.01
C PHE A 25 -8.13 17.40 5.21
N PRO A 26 -8.69 18.02 6.25
CA PRO A 26 -10.13 18.10 6.42
C PRO A 26 -10.74 19.18 5.54
N GLY A 27 -11.79 18.79 4.79
CA GLY A 27 -12.89 19.67 4.40
C GLY A 27 -12.63 20.74 3.32
N GLU A 28 -13.68 20.92 2.51
CA GLU A 28 -13.88 21.80 1.35
C GLU A 28 -12.97 21.55 0.14
N VAL A 29 -13.38 20.54 -0.64
CA VAL A 29 -12.87 20.19 -1.97
C VAL A 29 -13.32 21.23 -3.01
N GLN A 30 -12.39 21.98 -3.59
CA GLN A 30 -12.69 22.84 -4.74
C GLN A 30 -12.51 22.02 -6.03
N VAL A 31 -13.61 21.53 -6.59
CA VAL A 31 -13.64 20.99 -7.97
C VAL A 31 -13.51 22.17 -8.94
N GLU A 32 -12.32 22.39 -9.50
CA GLU A 32 -12.17 23.36 -10.59
C GLU A 32 -12.79 22.82 -11.88
N ALA A 33 -13.99 23.28 -12.21
CA ALA A 33 -14.52 23.13 -13.56
C ALA A 33 -13.65 23.96 -14.53
N ALA A 34 -12.99 23.30 -15.49
CA ALA A 34 -12.19 23.99 -16.49
C ALA A 34 -13.08 24.83 -17.42
N PRO A 35 -12.80 26.13 -17.62
CA PRO A 35 -13.32 26.86 -18.76
C PRO A 35 -12.51 26.45 -20.00
N GLY A 36 -13.13 25.66 -20.90
CA GLY A 36 -12.65 25.51 -22.27
C GLY A 36 -11.83 24.25 -22.59
N GLY A 37 -12.51 23.10 -22.69
CA GLY A 37 -12.35 22.21 -23.86
C GLY A 37 -11.08 21.36 -24.06
N GLU A 38 -10.05 21.40 -23.22
CA GLU A 38 -8.91 20.44 -23.33
C GLU A 38 -8.48 19.88 -21.97
N THR A 39 -8.18 18.57 -22.00
CA THR A 39 -7.77 17.63 -20.93
C THR A 39 -8.41 17.82 -19.55
N THR A 40 -9.35 16.93 -19.26
CA THR A 40 -10.07 16.85 -18.00
C THR A 40 -9.13 16.49 -16.83
N ARG A 41 -8.87 17.49 -15.98
CA ARG A 41 -8.14 17.36 -14.70
C ARG A 41 -9.05 16.67 -13.68
N TYR A 42 -8.63 15.53 -13.14
CA TYR A 42 -9.40 14.77 -12.13
C TYR A 42 -8.57 14.48 -10.88
N GLY A 43 -8.10 15.54 -10.23
CA GLY A 43 -7.53 15.47 -8.89
C GLY A 43 -7.73 16.80 -8.19
N PHE A 44 -7.92 16.77 -6.87
CA PHE A 44 -8.01 17.99 -6.05
C PHE A 44 -6.77 18.12 -5.16
N THR A 45 -6.46 19.36 -4.77
CA THR A 45 -5.40 19.64 -3.80
C THR A 45 -6.06 19.84 -2.44
N PRO A 46 -5.89 18.91 -1.50
CA PRO A 46 -6.56 19.01 -0.23
C PRO A 46 -5.81 20.03 0.66
N ASN A 47 -6.53 20.73 1.56
CA ASN A 47 -5.96 21.81 2.38
C ASN A 47 -5.34 21.24 3.66
N ILE A 48 -4.04 21.44 3.89
CA ILE A 48 -3.40 20.99 5.13
C ILE A 48 -3.93 21.88 6.26
N THR A 49 -4.66 21.31 7.21
CA THR A 49 -5.15 22.06 8.37
C THR A 49 -4.44 21.69 9.67
N TRP A 50 -3.84 20.50 9.71
CA TRP A 50 -3.13 20.01 10.87
C TRP A 50 -1.93 19.15 10.46
N SER A 51 -0.89 19.19 11.29
CA SER A 51 0.27 18.34 11.16
C SER A 51 0.90 18.07 12.52
N VAL A 52 1.40 16.85 12.75
CA VAL A 52 2.15 16.52 13.97
C VAL A 52 3.39 15.74 13.67
N ASN A 53 4.45 16.03 14.41
CA ASN A 53 5.70 15.32 14.34
C ASN A 53 5.70 14.09 15.27
N PRO A 54 5.87 12.84 14.77
CA PRO A 54 5.90 11.66 15.61
C PRO A 54 7.15 11.55 16.47
N GLY A 55 8.24 12.21 16.07
CA GLY A 55 9.56 12.08 16.68
C GLY A 55 10.30 10.78 16.32
N PHE A 56 9.87 10.04 15.28
CA PHE A 56 10.52 8.83 14.77
C PHE A 56 10.06 8.45 13.37
N GLU A 57 10.92 7.85 12.56
CA GLU A 57 10.56 7.44 11.18
C GLU A 57 9.40 6.44 11.19
N VAL A 58 8.30 6.81 10.52
CA VAL A 58 7.12 5.95 10.32
C VAL A 58 7.28 5.26 8.97
N TRP A 59 7.04 3.96 8.98
CA TRP A 59 7.21 3.07 7.84
C TRP A 59 5.90 2.46 7.36
N ALA A 60 4.94 2.34 8.27
CA ALA A 60 3.59 1.90 8.00
C ALA A 60 2.65 2.69 8.91
N LEU A 61 1.46 2.96 8.42
CA LEU A 61 0.37 3.47 9.23
C LEU A 61 -0.91 2.77 8.80
N ASP A 62 -1.88 2.76 9.70
CA ASP A 62 -3.25 2.41 9.40
C ASP A 62 -4.20 3.16 10.36
N THR A 63 -5.49 3.22 10.03
CA THR A 63 -6.51 3.94 10.80
C THR A 63 -7.67 3.04 11.21
N GLY A 64 -8.27 3.36 12.36
CA GLY A 64 -9.42 2.63 12.88
C GLY A 64 -9.82 3.13 14.26
N ASN A 65 -10.84 2.55 14.88
CA ASN A 65 -11.33 2.92 16.20
C ASN A 65 -10.46 2.32 17.32
N LEU A 66 -9.39 3.02 17.68
CA LEU A 66 -8.38 2.50 18.62
C LEU A 66 -8.66 2.88 20.08
N ASP A 67 -9.51 3.87 20.38
CA ASP A 67 -9.84 4.27 21.76
C ASP A 67 -11.29 4.03 22.19
N GLY A 68 -12.07 3.28 21.41
CA GLY A 68 -13.52 3.13 21.62
C GLY A 68 -14.27 4.46 21.47
N GLY A 69 -13.58 5.48 20.93
CA GLY A 69 -14.11 6.76 20.55
C GLY A 69 -15.01 6.61 19.34
N SER A 70 -15.31 7.74 18.73
CA SER A 70 -16.43 7.80 17.79
C SER A 70 -16.00 7.89 16.32
N GLY A 71 -14.71 7.73 16.03
CA GLY A 71 -14.14 7.82 14.68
C GLY A 71 -12.63 7.81 14.68
N PRO A 72 -12.02 7.67 13.48
CA PRO A 72 -10.80 6.90 13.35
C PRO A 72 -9.58 7.58 13.94
N ASP A 73 -8.76 6.77 14.59
CA ASP A 73 -7.46 7.04 15.17
C ASP A 73 -6.37 6.54 14.22
N ILE A 74 -5.10 6.65 14.65
CA ILE A 74 -3.96 6.26 13.81
C ILE A 74 -3.03 5.36 14.60
N ALA A 75 -2.69 4.21 14.04
CA ALA A 75 -1.56 3.41 14.44
C ALA A 75 -0.38 3.72 13.51
N ALA A 76 0.79 4.06 14.08
CA ALA A 76 1.97 4.40 13.30
C ALA A 76 3.17 3.55 13.68
N GLY A 77 3.58 2.67 12.78
CA GLY A 77 4.66 1.71 12.95
C GLY A 77 6.01 2.28 12.50
N GLY A 78 7.05 1.98 13.26
CA GLY A 78 8.42 2.33 12.90
C GLY A 78 9.43 1.36 13.49
N LEU A 79 10.67 1.82 13.65
CA LEU A 79 11.71 1.05 14.32
C LEU A 79 11.44 0.99 15.83
N GLU A 80 11.33 -0.24 16.34
CA GLU A 80 11.21 -0.62 17.76
C GLU A 80 9.95 -0.09 18.46
N LYS A 81 8.96 0.42 17.72
CA LYS A 81 7.70 0.90 18.29
C LYS A 81 6.55 1.03 17.30
N ILE A 82 5.35 1.02 17.85
CA ILE A 82 4.12 1.54 17.24
C ILE A 82 3.61 2.67 18.14
N GLN A 83 3.20 3.79 17.55
CA GLN A 83 2.65 4.93 18.27
C GLN A 83 1.20 5.16 17.86
N ILE A 84 0.32 5.25 18.86
CA ILE A 84 -1.10 5.53 18.66
C ILE A 84 -1.38 7.04 18.74
N TYR A 85 -2.26 7.55 17.88
CA TYR A 85 -2.75 8.92 17.91
C TYR A 85 -4.28 8.92 17.91
N PHE A 86 -4.87 9.38 19.01
CA PHE A 86 -6.32 9.44 19.15
C PHE A 86 -6.88 10.72 18.55
N ASN A 87 -7.85 10.57 17.68
CA ASN A 87 -8.55 11.64 17.00
C ASN A 87 -9.58 12.28 17.95
N ASN A 88 -9.69 13.62 17.90
CA ASN A 88 -10.74 14.32 18.63
C ASN A 88 -12.15 14.12 18.05
N GLY A 89 -12.28 13.31 17.00
CA GLY A 89 -13.53 13.02 16.31
C GLY A 89 -13.99 14.11 15.36
N GLN A 90 -13.13 15.06 15.04
CA GLN A 90 -13.39 16.14 14.09
C GLN A 90 -12.30 16.23 13.02
N GLY A 91 -11.35 15.29 12.98
CA GLY A 91 -10.26 15.26 11.99
C GLY A 91 -9.32 16.48 12.05
N THR A 92 -9.32 17.23 13.15
CA THR A 92 -8.62 18.52 13.27
C THR A 92 -7.51 18.54 14.31
N SER A 93 -7.48 17.57 15.22
CA SER A 93 -6.45 17.44 16.24
C SER A 93 -6.38 16.02 16.75
N PHE A 94 -5.16 15.56 17.01
CA PHE A 94 -4.91 14.24 17.58
C PHE A 94 -4.10 14.36 18.86
N THR A 95 -4.38 13.47 19.81
CA THR A 95 -3.65 13.35 21.06
C THR A 95 -2.81 12.08 21.03
N ARG A 96 -1.64 12.12 21.66
CA ARG A 96 -0.74 10.97 21.67
C ARG A 96 -1.23 9.93 22.67
N GLY A 97 -1.59 8.75 22.16
CA GLY A 97 -1.96 7.57 22.95
C GLY A 97 -0.76 6.73 23.37
N GLN A 98 -0.99 5.45 23.62
CA GLN A 98 0.06 4.49 24.01
C GLN A 98 1.21 4.44 22.98
N THR A 99 2.43 4.25 23.48
CA THR A 99 3.55 3.76 22.68
C THR A 99 3.73 2.27 22.96
N ILE A 100 3.45 1.43 21.97
CA ILE A 100 3.75 0.00 22.03
C ILE A 100 5.25 -0.14 21.75
N SER A 101 6.00 -0.68 22.72
CA SER A 101 7.44 -0.93 22.56
C SER A 101 7.68 -2.30 21.96
N LEU A 102 8.45 -2.36 20.88
CA LEU A 102 8.81 -3.61 20.21
C LEU A 102 10.22 -4.06 20.61
N PRO A 103 10.55 -5.36 20.46
CA PRO A 103 11.91 -5.87 20.55
C PRO A 103 12.94 -5.05 19.77
N THR A 104 14.15 -4.97 20.32
CA THR A 104 15.29 -4.29 19.68
C THR A 104 15.54 -4.83 18.27
N GLY A 105 15.63 -3.92 17.30
CA GLY A 105 15.87 -4.20 15.89
C GLY A 105 14.63 -4.58 15.07
N GLU A 106 13.44 -4.69 15.68
CA GLU A 106 12.20 -4.93 14.93
C GLU A 106 11.68 -3.63 14.32
N LYS A 107 11.47 -3.62 13.01
CA LYS A 107 10.90 -2.48 12.28
C LYS A 107 9.59 -2.90 11.64
N ILE A 108 8.52 -2.16 11.90
CA ILE A 108 7.22 -2.41 11.27
C ILE A 108 7.23 -1.90 9.83
N VAL A 109 6.80 -2.73 8.89
CA VAL A 109 6.74 -2.42 7.45
C VAL A 109 5.32 -2.42 6.88
N ARG A 110 4.37 -3.06 7.58
CA ARG A 110 2.92 -3.00 7.32
C ARG A 110 2.14 -3.07 8.63
N LEU A 111 1.00 -2.39 8.67
CA LEU A 111 0.01 -2.42 9.75
C LEU A 111 -1.35 -2.68 9.13
N GLU A 112 -2.21 -3.38 9.86
CA GLU A 112 -3.65 -3.52 9.59
C GLU A 112 -4.38 -3.34 10.92
N VAL A 113 -5.48 -2.60 10.92
CA VAL A 113 -6.32 -2.27 12.07
C VAL A 113 -7.72 -2.81 11.81
N ALA A 114 -8.17 -3.71 12.67
CA ALA A 114 -9.49 -4.32 12.58
C ALA A 114 -9.85 -4.99 13.92
N ASP A 115 -11.13 -5.20 14.19
CA ASP A 115 -11.65 -6.02 15.29
C ASP A 115 -11.28 -7.50 15.06
N VAL A 116 -10.15 -7.96 15.60
CA VAL A 116 -9.56 -9.27 15.23
C VAL A 116 -10.29 -10.43 15.92
N ASP A 117 -10.76 -10.23 17.14
CA ASP A 117 -11.42 -11.28 17.93
C ASP A 117 -12.92 -11.05 18.17
N GLY A 118 -13.51 -10.11 17.42
CA GLY A 118 -14.95 -9.90 17.32
C GLY A 118 -15.57 -9.31 18.58
N ASP A 119 -14.78 -8.63 19.41
CA ASP A 119 -15.24 -8.02 20.66
C ASP A 119 -15.76 -6.58 20.48
N GLY A 120 -15.54 -6.00 19.30
CA GLY A 120 -16.04 -4.70 18.87
C GLY A 120 -15.05 -3.55 19.00
N ASP A 121 -13.82 -3.82 19.43
CA ASP A 121 -12.73 -2.85 19.54
C ASP A 121 -11.64 -3.17 18.50
N ASP A 122 -11.16 -2.17 17.74
CA ASP A 122 -10.16 -2.46 16.71
C ASP A 122 -8.79 -2.75 17.34
N ASP A 123 -8.18 -3.83 16.88
CA ASP A 123 -6.86 -4.32 17.23
C ASP A 123 -5.78 -3.91 16.22
N ILE A 124 -4.54 -4.33 16.44
CA ILE A 124 -3.44 -4.08 15.52
C ILE A 124 -2.75 -5.38 15.12
N LEU A 125 -2.75 -5.66 13.82
CA LEU A 125 -1.86 -6.63 13.19
C LEU A 125 -0.64 -5.90 12.62
N ALA A 126 0.56 -6.41 12.88
CA ALA A 126 1.80 -5.75 12.46
C ALA A 126 2.80 -6.71 11.83
N TRP A 127 3.25 -6.36 10.63
CA TRP A 127 4.31 -7.08 9.92
C TRP A 127 5.66 -6.41 10.19
N GLY A 128 6.50 -7.10 10.96
CA GLY A 128 7.82 -6.64 11.41
C GLY A 128 8.96 -7.35 10.71
N ILE A 129 10.07 -6.64 10.50
CA ILE A 129 11.35 -7.17 10.03
C ILE A 129 12.45 -6.87 11.06
N PHE A 130 13.24 -7.89 11.42
CA PHE A 130 14.33 -7.76 12.39
C PHE A 130 15.67 -7.44 11.75
N ASN A 131 16.39 -6.50 12.36
CA ASN A 131 17.73 -6.06 11.94
C ASN A 131 17.74 -5.65 10.46
N ASP A 132 16.66 -5.03 10.00
CA ASP A 132 16.64 -4.52 8.65
C ASP A 132 17.73 -3.47 8.48
N VAL A 133 18.48 -3.60 7.40
CA VAL A 133 19.57 -2.68 7.07
C VAL A 133 19.10 -1.89 5.87
N TYR A 134 17.99 -1.17 6.03
CA TYR A 134 17.68 -0.12 5.09
C TYR A 134 18.55 1.09 5.46
N MET A 135 19.59 1.31 4.67
CA MET A 135 20.50 2.44 4.83
C MET A 135 20.05 3.52 3.84
N ASP A 136 19.69 4.69 4.36
CA ASP A 136 19.34 5.91 3.58
C ASP A 136 20.47 6.41 2.65
N ASP A 137 21.66 5.79 2.74
CA ASP A 137 22.81 6.12 1.93
C ASP A 137 23.00 5.07 0.83
N ALA A 138 22.60 5.44 -0.40
CA ALA A 138 22.81 4.67 -1.63
C ALA A 138 24.29 4.27 -1.85
N THR A 139 25.24 4.89 -1.15
CA THR A 139 26.67 4.57 -1.23
C THR A 139 27.14 3.49 -0.22
N GLN A 140 26.29 3.12 0.75
CA GLN A 140 26.58 2.17 1.84
C GLN A 140 25.82 0.84 1.69
N VAL A 141 25.02 0.67 0.64
CA VAL A 141 24.13 -0.49 0.51
C VAL A 141 24.94 -1.75 0.18
N SER A 142 24.93 -2.71 1.08
CA SER A 142 25.50 -4.03 0.83
C SER A 142 24.68 -4.74 -0.24
N GLN A 143 25.28 -4.95 -1.42
CA GLN A 143 24.69 -5.73 -2.51
C GLN A 143 24.66 -7.25 -2.22
N THR A 144 24.85 -7.63 -0.96
CA THR A 144 24.85 -9.03 -0.53
C THR A 144 23.42 -9.39 -0.15
N PRO A 145 22.78 -10.35 -0.83
CA PRO A 145 21.53 -10.92 -0.37
C PRO A 145 21.69 -11.39 1.08
N THR A 146 20.76 -11.01 1.96
CA THR A 146 20.80 -11.45 3.35
C THR A 146 19.45 -11.99 3.79
N THR A 147 19.47 -12.86 4.79
CA THR A 147 18.24 -13.35 5.41
C THR A 147 17.89 -12.53 6.63
N ARG A 148 16.60 -12.38 6.88
CA ARG A 148 16.03 -11.68 8.04
C ARG A 148 14.96 -12.54 8.69
N GLU A 149 14.71 -12.28 9.98
CA GLU A 149 13.50 -12.75 10.65
C GLU A 149 12.41 -11.72 10.34
N PHE A 150 11.27 -12.21 9.90
CA PHE A 150 10.03 -11.46 9.88
C PHE A 150 9.14 -11.95 11.01
N ARG A 151 8.26 -11.08 11.50
CA ARG A 151 7.31 -11.41 12.54
C ARG A 151 5.95 -10.80 12.22
N PHE A 152 4.94 -11.64 12.22
CA PHE A 152 3.55 -11.22 12.33
C PHE A 152 3.25 -11.05 13.82
N ASN A 153 2.79 -9.88 14.24
CA ASN A 153 2.42 -9.58 15.61
C ASN A 153 0.93 -9.24 15.67
N TYR A 154 0.23 -9.74 16.69
CA TYR A 154 -1.14 -9.39 17.03
C TYR A 154 -1.16 -8.66 18.38
N PHE A 155 -1.61 -7.41 18.38
CA PHE A 155 -1.81 -6.61 19.59
C PHE A 155 -3.31 -6.42 19.84
N GLU A 156 -3.78 -7.03 20.92
CA GLU A 156 -5.17 -6.93 21.40
C GLU A 156 -5.39 -5.60 22.13
N ASN A 157 -6.45 -4.89 21.77
CA ASN A 157 -6.96 -3.68 22.40
C ASN A 157 -7.95 -4.05 23.52
N ASP A 158 -7.90 -3.34 24.65
CA ASP A 158 -8.85 -3.56 25.75
C ASP A 158 -10.09 -2.66 25.70
N GLY A 159 -10.35 -2.04 24.54
CA GLY A 159 -11.42 -1.07 24.31
C GLY A 159 -11.19 0.31 24.93
N SER A 160 -10.05 0.53 25.59
CA SER A 160 -9.69 1.83 26.17
C SER A 160 -8.48 2.49 25.48
N GLY A 161 -8.02 1.91 24.37
CA GLY A 161 -6.79 2.29 23.70
C GLY A 161 -5.54 1.82 24.41
N THR A 162 -5.65 0.73 25.18
CA THR A 162 -4.50 -0.01 25.71
C THR A 162 -4.33 -1.32 24.97
N PHE A 163 -3.21 -1.42 24.28
CA PHE A 163 -2.79 -2.54 23.47
C PHE A 163 -1.78 -3.43 24.19
N THR A 164 -1.94 -4.74 24.06
CA THR A 164 -0.98 -5.73 24.57
C THR A 164 -0.65 -6.77 23.51
N LEU A 165 0.61 -7.19 23.43
CA LEU A 165 1.01 -8.26 22.51
C LEU A 165 0.33 -9.57 22.94
N LYS A 166 -0.63 -10.02 22.14
CA LYS A 166 -1.44 -11.21 22.40
C LYS A 166 -0.84 -12.45 21.77
N ASP A 167 -0.42 -12.35 20.51
CA ASP A 167 0.21 -13.45 19.78
C ASP A 167 1.24 -12.97 18.74
N TYR A 168 2.10 -13.87 18.27
CA TYR A 168 3.00 -13.61 17.14
C TYR A 168 3.47 -14.90 16.45
N ILE A 169 3.78 -14.79 15.15
CA ILE A 169 4.39 -15.87 14.35
C ILE A 169 5.67 -15.36 13.68
N SER A 170 6.80 -16.04 13.94
CA SER A 170 8.09 -15.71 13.33
C SER A 170 8.37 -16.50 12.04
N PHE A 171 8.79 -15.79 11.00
CA PHE A 171 9.23 -16.31 9.72
C PHE A 171 10.74 -16.13 9.59
N ASN A 172 11.48 -17.22 9.77
CA ASN A 172 12.93 -17.20 9.74
C ASN A 172 13.48 -17.41 8.32
N ASN A 173 14.68 -16.88 8.08
CA ASN A 173 15.41 -17.04 6.83
C ASN A 173 14.70 -16.45 5.59
N VAL A 174 13.87 -15.42 5.78
CA VAL A 174 13.25 -14.68 4.67
C VAL A 174 14.33 -13.87 3.99
N PHE A 175 14.46 -14.02 2.68
CA PHE A 175 15.48 -13.31 1.92
C PHE A 175 15.08 -11.86 1.67
N VAL A 176 16.02 -10.94 1.91
CA VAL A 176 15.90 -9.52 1.65
C VAL A 176 17.17 -9.10 0.91
N LEU A 177 16.99 -8.37 -0.19
CA LEU A 177 18.09 -7.72 -0.90
C LEU A 177 17.72 -6.25 -0.98
N VAL A 178 18.51 -5.44 -0.30
CA VAL A 178 18.46 -3.99 -0.47
C VAL A 178 19.37 -3.71 -1.67
N TYR A 179 18.84 -3.86 -2.89
CA TYR A 179 19.56 -3.42 -4.08
C TYR A 179 18.98 -2.08 -4.48
N HIS A 180 19.62 -1.02 -3.99
CA HIS A 180 19.37 0.38 -4.35
C HIS A 180 18.03 0.95 -3.81
N PRO A 181 18.07 2.00 -2.98
CA PRO A 181 16.88 2.54 -2.33
C PRO A 181 15.83 3.10 -3.31
N TYR A 182 16.22 3.36 -4.56
CA TYR A 182 15.33 3.97 -5.55
C TYR A 182 14.54 2.97 -6.39
N TYR A 183 14.99 1.71 -6.47
CA TYR A 183 14.52 0.78 -7.51
C TYR A 183 13.77 -0.44 -6.98
N GLN A 184 14.04 -0.86 -5.74
CA GLN A 184 13.60 -2.16 -5.23
C GLN A 184 13.34 -2.11 -3.73
N ASP A 185 12.41 -1.24 -3.32
CA ASP A 185 11.68 -1.42 -2.07
C ASP A 185 10.83 -2.69 -2.23
N GLY A 186 11.46 -3.86 -2.28
CA GLY A 186 10.79 -5.14 -2.48
C GLY A 186 9.92 -5.40 -1.25
N HIS A 187 8.64 -5.03 -1.34
CA HIS A 187 7.71 -5.20 -0.25
C HIS A 187 7.47 -6.70 -0.05
N TRP A 188 7.72 -7.12 1.18
CA TRP A 188 7.05 -8.30 1.74
C TRP A 188 5.82 -7.73 2.42
N ASP A 189 4.68 -7.98 1.80
CA ASP A 189 3.42 -7.34 2.13
C ASP A 189 2.62 -8.12 3.18
N MET A 190 1.58 -7.48 3.70
CA MET A 190 0.57 -8.09 4.56
C MET A 190 -0.79 -7.46 4.22
N THR A 191 -1.85 -8.25 4.32
CA THR A 191 -3.24 -7.79 4.23
C THR A 191 -4.08 -8.61 5.22
N ALA A 192 -5.18 -8.04 5.71
CA ALA A 192 -6.06 -8.67 6.68
C ALA A 192 -7.53 -8.64 6.25
N GLY A 193 -8.31 -9.57 6.79
CA GLY A 193 -9.75 -9.66 6.58
C GLY A 193 -10.30 -11.00 7.03
N ASP A 194 -11.61 -11.10 7.24
CA ASP A 194 -12.27 -12.36 7.59
C ASP A 194 -12.32 -13.31 6.38
N ILE A 195 -11.29 -14.15 6.23
CA ILE A 195 -11.10 -15.00 5.06
C ILE A 195 -12.05 -16.20 5.10
N ASP A 196 -12.46 -16.65 6.29
CA ASP A 196 -13.29 -17.85 6.44
C ASP A 196 -14.73 -17.62 6.91
N ASN A 197 -15.08 -16.35 7.09
CA ASN A 197 -16.37 -15.82 7.44
C ASN A 197 -16.85 -16.35 8.81
N ASP A 198 -15.94 -16.43 9.79
CA ASP A 198 -16.24 -16.83 11.17
C ASP A 198 -16.42 -15.65 12.13
N GLY A 199 -16.17 -14.43 11.66
CA GLY A 199 -16.31 -13.18 12.40
C GLY A 199 -15.02 -12.66 13.03
N ASP A 200 -13.95 -13.45 13.00
CA ASP A 200 -12.62 -13.04 13.41
C ASP A 200 -11.80 -12.60 12.18
N VAL A 201 -10.78 -11.77 12.37
CA VAL A 201 -9.93 -11.28 11.27
C VAL A 201 -8.73 -12.20 11.06
N ASP A 202 -8.61 -12.71 9.83
CA ASP A 202 -7.46 -13.47 9.36
C ASP A 202 -6.43 -12.54 8.67
N ALA A 203 -5.29 -13.09 8.27
CA ALA A 203 -4.26 -12.37 7.55
C ALA A 203 -3.59 -13.18 6.44
N VAL A 204 -3.01 -12.49 5.47
CA VAL A 204 -2.07 -13.05 4.50
C VAL A 204 -0.75 -12.31 4.60
N VAL A 205 0.34 -13.04 4.83
CA VAL A 205 1.70 -12.49 4.83
C VAL A 205 2.52 -13.00 3.65
N VAL A 206 3.30 -12.12 3.04
CA VAL A 206 4.11 -12.42 1.86
C VAL A 206 5.58 -12.60 2.25
N THR A 207 6.21 -13.69 1.80
CA THR A 207 7.63 -13.94 2.05
C THR A 207 8.35 -14.52 0.83
N GLY A 208 9.63 -14.19 0.69
CA GLY A 208 10.51 -14.75 -0.34
C GLY A 208 11.21 -16.03 0.09
N GLN A 209 11.27 -17.02 -0.81
CA GLN A 209 12.05 -18.24 -0.63
C GLN A 209 13.11 -18.38 -1.73
N THR A 210 14.32 -18.79 -1.34
CA THR A 210 15.39 -19.05 -2.29
C THR A 210 15.24 -20.36 -3.04
N ASN A 211 15.79 -20.37 -4.26
CA ASN A 211 16.09 -21.56 -5.02
C ASN A 211 17.49 -22.12 -4.64
N SER A 212 17.90 -23.21 -5.31
CA SER A 212 19.20 -23.87 -5.08
C SER A 212 20.43 -22.99 -5.34
N ASN A 213 20.27 -21.83 -5.96
CA ASN A 213 21.34 -20.91 -6.33
C ASN A 213 21.34 -19.62 -5.48
N ASN A 214 20.62 -19.59 -4.36
CA ASN A 214 20.51 -18.45 -3.44
C ASN A 214 19.86 -17.20 -4.05
N TRP A 215 19.04 -17.38 -5.08
CA TRP A 215 18.18 -16.35 -5.66
C TRP A 215 16.75 -16.53 -5.15
N VAL A 216 15.98 -15.45 -4.95
CA VAL A 216 14.57 -15.53 -4.53
C VAL A 216 13.74 -16.11 -5.67
N GLY A 217 13.69 -17.44 -5.71
CA GLY A 217 13.04 -18.25 -6.73
C GLY A 217 11.55 -18.39 -6.55
N SER A 218 11.03 -18.02 -5.39
CA SER A 218 9.61 -18.14 -5.11
C SER A 218 9.12 -17.06 -4.16
N VAL A 219 7.84 -16.73 -4.31
CA VAL A 219 7.09 -15.91 -3.38
C VAL A 219 6.00 -16.78 -2.77
N ASN A 220 5.93 -16.78 -1.45
CA ASN A 220 4.94 -17.49 -0.66
C ASN A 220 3.94 -16.47 -0.12
N PHE A 221 2.66 -16.81 -0.22
CA PHE A 221 1.53 -16.07 0.35
C PHE A 221 0.93 -16.98 1.40
N THR A 222 1.19 -16.66 2.67
CA THR A 222 0.86 -17.53 3.80
C THR A 222 -0.37 -16.99 4.49
N VAL A 223 -1.44 -17.75 4.47
CA VAL A 223 -2.69 -17.47 5.18
C VAL A 223 -2.52 -17.85 6.64
N LEU A 224 -2.72 -16.87 7.50
CA LEU A 224 -2.75 -16.98 8.95
C LEU A 224 -4.20 -16.83 9.39
N LYS A 225 -4.72 -17.82 10.09
CA LYS A 225 -6.08 -17.73 10.63
C LYS A 225 -6.08 -17.48 12.11
N TYR A 226 -6.97 -16.64 12.57
CA TYR A 226 -7.24 -16.50 13.99
C TYR A 226 -8.31 -17.49 14.40
N ASP A 227 -7.98 -18.43 15.28
CA ASP A 227 -8.98 -19.30 15.87
C ASP A 227 -8.61 -19.68 17.30
N ASN A 228 -9.62 -19.84 18.15
CA ASN A 228 -9.45 -20.26 19.54
C ASN A 228 -8.45 -19.38 20.34
N GLY A 229 -8.34 -18.09 20.01
CA GLY A 229 -7.51 -17.12 20.72
C GLY A 229 -6.04 -17.04 20.28
N SER A 230 -5.69 -17.59 19.11
CA SER A 230 -4.32 -17.53 18.56
C SER A 230 -4.31 -17.64 17.04
N PHE A 231 -3.23 -17.17 16.42
CA PHE A 231 -2.98 -17.33 14.99
C PHE A 231 -2.28 -18.65 14.67
N HIS A 232 -2.64 -19.26 13.54
CA HIS A 232 -1.92 -20.40 12.99
C HIS A 232 -1.84 -20.35 11.46
N VAL A 233 -0.83 -21.02 10.89
CA VAL A 233 -0.70 -21.13 9.43
C VAL A 233 -1.73 -22.13 8.88
N ALA A 234 -2.70 -21.64 8.11
CA ALA A 234 -3.75 -22.46 7.52
C ALA A 234 -3.42 -22.92 6.09
N GLN A 235 -2.82 -22.04 5.29
CA GLN A 235 -2.50 -22.33 3.89
C GLN A 235 -1.26 -21.55 3.43
N THR A 236 -0.52 -22.10 2.46
CA THR A 236 0.52 -21.33 1.75
C THR A 236 0.35 -21.52 0.25
N LEU A 237 0.07 -20.43 -0.45
CA LEU A 237 0.11 -20.36 -1.91
C LEU A 237 1.52 -19.96 -2.35
N LYS A 238 1.96 -20.49 -3.48
CA LYS A 238 3.34 -20.33 -3.92
C LYS A 238 3.43 -20.08 -5.42
N TYR A 239 4.08 -18.99 -5.79
CA TYR A 239 4.60 -18.80 -7.13
C TYR A 239 6.07 -19.17 -7.18
N THR A 240 6.47 -19.99 -8.15
CA THR A 240 7.88 -20.35 -8.38
C THR A 240 8.25 -20.00 -9.80
N ALA A 241 9.27 -19.15 -9.96
CA ALA A 241 9.85 -18.89 -11.26
C ALA A 241 10.60 -20.14 -11.76
N THR A 242 10.45 -20.45 -13.05
CA THR A 242 11.16 -21.56 -13.70
C THR A 242 12.65 -21.28 -13.89
N ARG A 243 13.08 -20.05 -13.67
CA ARG A 243 14.47 -19.61 -13.83
C ARG A 243 15.31 -19.88 -12.60
N THR A 244 16.61 -19.98 -12.82
CA THR A 244 17.62 -20.31 -11.81
C THR A 244 18.21 -19.08 -11.12
N ASP A 245 17.95 -17.89 -11.65
CA ASP A 245 18.50 -16.60 -11.27
C ASP A 245 17.46 -15.47 -11.03
N PRO A 246 16.21 -15.74 -10.59
CA PRO A 246 15.21 -14.70 -10.38
C PRO A 246 15.36 -14.03 -9.01
N TRP A 247 15.12 -12.72 -8.96
CA TRP A 247 14.88 -12.00 -7.73
C TRP A 247 13.41 -11.59 -7.72
N LEU A 248 12.58 -12.37 -7.03
CA LEU A 248 11.14 -12.12 -6.95
C LEU A 248 10.75 -11.36 -5.67
N TRP A 249 9.63 -10.65 -5.75
CA TRP A 249 8.88 -10.14 -4.60
C TRP A 249 7.38 -10.14 -4.93
N GLY A 250 6.53 -9.79 -3.96
CA GLY A 250 5.09 -9.78 -4.19
C GLY A 250 4.28 -8.95 -3.21
N LEU A 251 3.09 -8.60 -3.67
CA LEU A 251 2.10 -7.76 -2.99
C LEU A 251 0.81 -8.55 -2.84
N ALA A 252 0.05 -8.29 -1.78
CA ALA A 252 -1.18 -9.01 -1.50
C ALA A 252 -2.28 -8.06 -1.05
N ASP A 253 -3.52 -8.37 -1.45
CA ASP A 253 -4.73 -7.67 -1.03
C ASP A 253 -5.89 -8.67 -0.99
N LEU A 254 -6.94 -8.37 -0.23
CA LEU A 254 -8.11 -9.23 -0.01
C LEU A 254 -9.38 -8.48 -0.37
N GLY A 255 -10.17 -9.03 -1.29
CA GLY A 255 -11.44 -8.43 -1.71
C GLY A 255 -12.36 -9.44 -2.35
N ASP A 256 -13.67 -9.20 -2.34
CA ASP A 256 -14.63 -10.03 -3.08
C ASP A 256 -14.51 -9.72 -4.59
N MET A 257 -13.57 -10.40 -5.24
CA MET A 257 -13.20 -10.15 -6.64
C MET A 257 -14.22 -10.72 -7.62
N ASN A 258 -15.05 -11.66 -7.17
CA ASN A 258 -15.98 -12.40 -8.02
C ASN A 258 -17.46 -12.16 -7.70
N GLY A 259 -17.76 -11.50 -6.59
CA GLY A 259 -19.10 -11.15 -6.13
C GLY A 259 -19.83 -12.29 -5.42
N ASP A 260 -19.11 -13.26 -4.84
CA ASP A 260 -19.70 -14.41 -4.14
C ASP A 260 -19.84 -14.21 -2.63
N GLY A 261 -19.38 -13.06 -2.11
CA GLY A 261 -19.44 -12.70 -0.70
C GLY A 261 -18.29 -13.23 0.15
N TYR A 262 -17.28 -13.86 -0.45
CA TYR A 262 -16.06 -14.26 0.25
C TYR A 262 -14.88 -13.40 -0.20
N LEU A 263 -13.97 -13.09 0.73
CA LEU A 263 -12.71 -12.43 0.37
C LEU A 263 -11.86 -13.38 -0.47
N ASP A 264 -11.53 -12.95 -1.68
CA ASP A 264 -10.60 -13.60 -2.60
C ASP A 264 -9.20 -12.98 -2.45
N LEU A 265 -8.16 -13.76 -2.75
CA LEU A 265 -6.78 -13.30 -2.63
C LEU A 265 -6.29 -12.69 -3.96
N LEU A 266 -6.01 -11.40 -3.93
CA LEU A 266 -5.35 -10.66 -4.99
C LEU A 266 -3.83 -10.69 -4.76
N MET A 267 -3.07 -11.05 -5.79
CA MET A 267 -1.62 -11.23 -5.69
C MET A 267 -0.90 -10.54 -6.84
N VAL A 268 0.13 -9.76 -6.54
CA VAL A 268 1.15 -9.38 -7.52
C VAL A 268 2.39 -10.21 -7.28
N VAL A 269 2.93 -10.82 -8.34
CA VAL A 269 4.28 -11.37 -8.31
C VAL A 269 5.08 -10.79 -9.45
N GLU A 270 6.25 -10.29 -9.11
CA GLU A 270 7.14 -9.64 -10.05
C GLU A 270 8.59 -9.95 -9.73
N GLY A 271 9.51 -9.44 -10.55
CA GLY A 271 10.91 -9.53 -10.21
C GLY A 271 11.88 -9.12 -11.30
N PHE A 272 13.15 -9.32 -11.01
CA PHE A 272 14.23 -9.10 -11.95
C PHE A 272 15.03 -10.39 -12.17
N LEU A 273 15.66 -10.52 -13.34
CA LEU A 273 16.54 -11.63 -13.67
C LEU A 273 17.99 -11.17 -13.60
N SER A 274 18.93 -12.02 -13.21
CA SER A 274 20.37 -11.66 -13.07
C SER A 274 20.85 -10.66 -14.13
N PHE A 275 21.51 -9.60 -13.64
CA PHE A 275 22.03 -8.45 -14.40
C PHE A 275 22.88 -8.83 -15.62
N SER A 276 23.40 -10.06 -15.65
CA SER A 276 24.23 -10.56 -16.75
C SER A 276 23.43 -10.95 -18.00
N ASN A 277 22.15 -11.35 -17.90
CA ASN A 277 21.43 -12.00 -19.02
C ASN A 277 19.88 -11.89 -18.97
N GLY A 278 19.29 -10.94 -18.25
CA GLY A 278 17.86 -10.95 -17.93
C GLY A 278 17.00 -9.79 -18.50
N LEU A 279 15.87 -10.12 -19.15
CA LEU A 279 14.73 -9.21 -19.29
C LEU A 279 13.97 -9.11 -17.94
N ALA A 280 13.23 -8.04 -17.68
CA ALA A 280 12.39 -7.96 -16.48
C ALA A 280 11.34 -9.08 -16.41
N LEU A 281 11.04 -9.56 -15.19
CA LEU A 281 9.81 -10.31 -14.94
C LEU A 281 8.73 -9.29 -14.61
N PHE A 282 8.03 -8.83 -15.65
CA PHE A 282 6.93 -7.88 -15.52
C PHE A 282 5.92 -8.31 -14.45
N PRO A 283 5.33 -7.37 -13.70
CA PRO A 283 4.35 -7.68 -12.68
C PRO A 283 3.20 -8.50 -13.23
N ARG A 284 2.91 -9.61 -12.54
CA ARG A 284 1.83 -10.54 -12.87
C ARG A 284 0.79 -10.46 -11.78
N VAL A 285 -0.44 -10.16 -12.20
CA VAL A 285 -1.59 -10.03 -11.31
C VAL A 285 -2.38 -11.33 -11.35
N TYR A 286 -2.62 -11.91 -10.18
CA TYR A 286 -3.40 -13.13 -10.01
C TYR A 286 -4.55 -12.88 -9.04
N VAL A 287 -5.67 -13.56 -9.26
CA VAL A 287 -6.81 -13.59 -8.33
C VAL A 287 -7.05 -15.05 -7.97
N GLN A 288 -6.95 -15.42 -6.71
CA GLN A 288 -7.24 -16.77 -6.22
C GLN A 288 -8.55 -16.74 -5.45
N ASN A 289 -9.58 -17.33 -6.05
CA ASN A 289 -10.88 -17.34 -5.42
C ASN A 289 -10.85 -18.17 -4.14
N ASN A 290 -11.60 -17.71 -3.14
CA ASN A 290 -11.89 -18.46 -1.95
C ASN A 290 -12.83 -19.62 -2.28
N THR A 291 -12.67 -20.76 -1.62
CA THR A 291 -13.51 -21.93 -1.81
C THR A 291 -14.77 -21.92 -0.93
N GLY A 292 -15.02 -20.82 -0.21
CA GLY A 292 -16.11 -20.68 0.77
C GLY A 292 -15.86 -21.46 2.08
N SER A 293 -14.62 -21.92 2.29
CA SER A 293 -14.18 -22.62 3.50
C SER A 293 -12.94 -21.96 4.11
N GLY A 294 -12.67 -20.71 3.73
CA GLY A 294 -11.48 -19.98 4.15
C GLY A 294 -10.17 -20.53 3.60
N THR A 295 -10.21 -21.05 2.38
CA THR A 295 -9.00 -21.47 1.68
C THR A 295 -9.09 -21.05 0.23
N PHE A 296 -7.96 -20.71 -0.37
CA PHE A 296 -7.90 -20.26 -1.74
C PHE A 296 -7.61 -21.41 -2.70
N VAL A 297 -8.11 -21.29 -3.94
CA VAL A 297 -7.74 -22.19 -5.03
C VAL A 297 -6.23 -22.13 -5.27
N THR A 298 -5.56 -23.28 -5.34
CA THR A 298 -4.09 -23.36 -5.46
C THR A 298 -3.57 -23.24 -6.89
N SER A 299 -4.44 -23.42 -7.90
CA SER A 299 -4.08 -23.23 -9.30
C SER A 299 -4.10 -21.74 -9.64
N LEU A 300 -2.91 -21.13 -9.68
CA LEU A 300 -2.75 -19.69 -9.90
C LEU A 300 -3.47 -19.21 -11.18
N ASN A 301 -4.54 -18.45 -10.98
CA ASN A 301 -5.31 -17.79 -12.04
C ASN A 301 -4.74 -16.40 -12.37
N LEU A 302 -4.02 -16.30 -13.50
CA LEU A 302 -3.41 -15.07 -13.99
C LEU A 302 -4.47 -14.20 -14.69
N VAL A 303 -4.70 -12.99 -14.18
CA VAL A 303 -5.70 -12.05 -14.73
C VAL A 303 -5.09 -10.90 -15.52
N GLY A 304 -3.81 -10.59 -15.30
CA GLY A 304 -3.13 -9.56 -16.10
C GLY A 304 -1.61 -9.52 -15.94
N ILE A 305 -0.98 -8.77 -16.85
CA ILE A 305 0.46 -8.50 -16.85
C ILE A 305 0.66 -7.01 -17.06
N ILE A 306 1.37 -6.37 -16.13
CA ILE A 306 1.69 -4.95 -16.19
C ILE A 306 2.94 -4.76 -17.05
N GLN A 307 2.78 -4.25 -18.26
CA GLN A 307 3.89 -4.03 -19.19
C GLN A 307 3.65 -2.81 -20.08
N THR A 308 4.71 -2.11 -20.43
CA THR A 308 4.66 -0.98 -21.37
C THR A 308 5.70 -1.14 -22.49
N SER A 309 5.39 -0.62 -23.67
CA SER A 309 6.29 -0.75 -24.82
C SER A 309 7.56 0.07 -24.61
N GLY A 310 8.73 -0.57 -24.78
CA GLY A 310 10.02 0.11 -24.65
C GLY A 310 10.56 0.20 -23.22
N SER A 311 9.86 -0.36 -22.21
CA SER A 311 10.42 -0.49 -20.85
C SER A 311 11.43 -1.63 -20.75
N ARG A 312 12.53 -1.37 -20.05
CA ARG A 312 13.50 -2.39 -19.61
C ARG A 312 12.99 -3.14 -18.38
N LEU A 313 12.34 -2.42 -17.46
CA LEU A 313 11.81 -2.91 -16.19
C LEU A 313 10.54 -2.12 -15.84
N VAL A 314 9.57 -2.82 -15.25
CA VAL A 314 8.41 -2.24 -14.56
C VAL A 314 8.43 -2.87 -13.16
N CYS A 315 8.35 -2.04 -12.13
CA CYS A 315 8.21 -2.47 -10.75
C CYS A 315 6.87 -2.01 -10.21
N SER A 316 6.06 -2.91 -9.68
CA SER A 316 4.88 -2.54 -8.90
C SER A 316 5.29 -2.15 -7.48
N TYR A 317 4.49 -1.27 -6.86
CA TYR A 317 4.73 -0.81 -5.49
C TYR A 317 3.56 -1.13 -4.58
N ASP A 318 2.36 -1.09 -5.13
CA ASP A 318 1.15 -1.39 -4.38
C ASP A 318 0.03 -1.89 -5.28
N ILE A 319 -0.94 -2.55 -4.66
CA ILE A 319 -2.14 -3.09 -5.29
C ILE A 319 -3.34 -2.80 -4.40
N SER A 320 -4.46 -2.46 -5.02
CA SER A 320 -5.71 -2.32 -4.30
C SER A 320 -6.90 -2.68 -5.18
N HIS A 321 -8.06 -2.86 -4.56
CA HIS A 321 -9.31 -3.24 -5.21
C HIS A 321 -10.45 -2.28 -4.85
N GLY A 322 -11.48 -2.23 -5.70
CA GLY A 322 -12.63 -1.33 -5.54
C GLY A 322 -13.35 -1.08 -6.86
N ASP A 323 -14.51 -0.43 -6.84
CA ASP A 323 -15.25 -0.07 -8.05
C ASP A 323 -14.79 1.29 -8.62
N PHE A 324 -13.54 1.35 -9.07
CA PHE A 324 -12.92 2.59 -9.58
C PHE A 324 -13.56 3.09 -10.89
N LEU A 325 -14.10 2.16 -11.68
CA LEU A 325 -14.75 2.42 -12.96
C LEU A 325 -16.26 2.65 -12.82
N GLY A 326 -16.83 2.57 -11.61
CA GLY A 326 -18.26 2.80 -11.36
C GLY A 326 -19.17 1.83 -12.11
N THR A 327 -18.71 0.58 -12.30
CA THR A 327 -19.43 -0.48 -13.01
C THR A 327 -20.23 -1.39 -12.08
N GLY A 328 -20.01 -1.30 -10.76
CA GLY A 328 -20.55 -2.19 -9.75
C GLY A 328 -19.84 -3.54 -9.65
N TYR A 329 -18.67 -3.69 -10.29
CA TYR A 329 -17.81 -4.86 -10.17
C TYR A 329 -16.44 -4.42 -9.63
N THR A 330 -15.83 -5.27 -8.82
CA THR A 330 -14.51 -5.01 -8.24
C THR A 330 -13.44 -4.93 -9.32
N ASP A 331 -12.86 -3.75 -9.48
CA ASP A 331 -11.70 -3.48 -10.32
C ASP A 331 -10.41 -3.68 -9.51
N ILE A 332 -9.28 -3.75 -10.21
CA ILE A 332 -7.94 -3.82 -9.61
C ILE A 332 -7.14 -2.60 -10.04
N LEU A 333 -6.50 -1.91 -9.09
CA LEU A 333 -5.48 -0.89 -9.34
C LEU A 333 -4.09 -1.42 -9.01
N VAL A 334 -3.11 -1.06 -9.84
CA VAL A 334 -1.70 -1.36 -9.60
C VAL A 334 -0.87 -0.11 -9.86
N THR A 335 -0.14 0.35 -8.85
CA THR A 335 0.88 1.39 -9.03
C THR A 335 2.16 0.76 -9.51
N SER A 336 2.87 1.46 -10.40
CA SER A 336 4.17 0.99 -10.87
C SER A 336 5.07 2.12 -11.31
N ASN A 337 6.38 1.90 -11.22
CA ASN A 337 7.39 2.76 -11.84
C ASN A 337 8.13 1.95 -12.90
N TYR A 338 8.58 2.61 -13.96
CA TYR A 338 9.28 1.94 -15.05
C TYR A 338 10.53 2.66 -15.51
N ASP A 339 11.44 1.85 -16.06
CA ASP A 339 12.73 2.27 -16.55
C ASP A 339 12.80 2.13 -18.09
N VAL A 340 13.13 3.23 -18.78
CA VAL A 340 13.35 3.27 -20.24
C VAL A 340 14.82 3.27 -20.65
N SER A 341 15.77 3.60 -19.77
CA SER A 341 17.16 3.85 -20.17
C SER A 341 18.20 3.83 -19.04
N GLY A 342 17.92 3.23 -17.89
CA GLY A 342 18.77 3.29 -16.70
C GLY A 342 18.16 4.00 -15.50
N ASN A 343 17.04 4.73 -15.67
CA ASN A 343 16.46 5.60 -14.66
C ASN A 343 14.96 5.26 -14.47
N MET A 344 14.56 4.85 -13.27
CA MET A 344 13.16 4.61 -12.88
C MET A 344 12.47 5.93 -12.52
N ILE A 345 12.18 6.73 -13.52
CA ILE A 345 11.70 8.11 -13.33
C ILE A 345 10.29 8.32 -13.87
N SER A 346 9.63 7.26 -14.35
CA SER A 346 8.30 7.36 -14.94
C SER A 346 7.31 6.51 -14.16
N GLY A 347 6.22 7.12 -13.73
CA GLY A 347 5.18 6.54 -12.89
C GLY A 347 3.92 6.22 -13.66
N MET A 348 3.27 5.12 -13.29
CA MET A 348 2.08 4.64 -13.96
C MET A 348 1.08 4.06 -12.96
N VAL A 349 -0.19 4.26 -13.25
CA VAL A 349 -1.29 3.55 -12.58
C VAL A 349 -2.03 2.75 -13.62
N TRP A 350 -2.21 1.47 -13.33
CA TRP A 350 -2.86 0.50 -14.19
C TRP A 350 -4.16 0.03 -13.58
N THR A 351 -5.11 -0.30 -14.43
CA THR A 351 -6.42 -0.82 -14.04
C THR A 351 -6.70 -2.11 -14.79
N LEU A 352 -7.26 -3.08 -14.09
CA LEU A 352 -7.95 -4.23 -14.68
C LEU A 352 -9.41 -4.10 -14.23
N GLY A 353 -10.30 -3.78 -15.17
CA GLY A 353 -11.71 -3.57 -14.84
C GLY A 353 -12.42 -4.87 -14.53
N GLY A 354 -13.18 -4.92 -13.44
CA GLY A 354 -14.05 -6.01 -13.06
C GLY A 354 -15.17 -6.22 -14.07
N MET A 355 -15.61 -7.47 -14.19
CA MET A 355 -16.72 -7.88 -15.05
C MET A 355 -17.52 -8.98 -14.33
N ALA A 356 -18.76 -9.16 -14.76
CA ALA A 356 -19.64 -10.21 -14.24
C ALA A 356 -18.95 -11.60 -14.20
N ASN A 357 -19.22 -12.35 -13.12
CA ASN A 357 -18.66 -13.67 -12.82
C ASN A 357 -17.13 -13.67 -12.57
N GLY A 358 -16.59 -12.61 -11.95
CA GLY A 358 -15.17 -12.52 -11.59
C GLY A 358 -14.22 -12.45 -12.78
N GLY A 359 -14.70 -11.97 -13.93
CA GLY A 359 -13.86 -11.73 -15.10
C GLY A 359 -13.15 -10.37 -15.01
N PHE A 360 -12.01 -10.22 -15.66
CA PHE A 360 -11.32 -8.93 -15.77
C PHE A 360 -11.12 -8.49 -17.23
N THR A 361 -11.18 -7.18 -17.47
CA THR A 361 -10.78 -6.61 -18.75
C THR A 361 -9.29 -6.86 -19.00
N ARG A 362 -8.82 -6.60 -20.23
CA ARG A 362 -7.38 -6.40 -20.43
C ARG A 362 -6.86 -5.30 -19.51
N THR A 363 -5.61 -5.41 -19.09
CA THR A 363 -4.91 -4.33 -18.38
C THR A 363 -4.83 -3.08 -19.26
N PHE A 364 -5.17 -1.93 -18.70
CA PHE A 364 -5.00 -0.63 -19.35
C PHE A 364 -4.45 0.40 -18.36
N GLN A 365 -3.83 1.44 -18.88
CA GLN A 365 -3.22 2.49 -18.10
C GLN A 365 -4.22 3.64 -17.92
N ILE A 366 -4.34 4.15 -16.69
CA ILE A 366 -5.15 5.33 -16.38
C ILE A 366 -4.30 6.57 -16.06
N TYR A 367 -3.03 6.36 -15.70
CA TYR A 367 -2.06 7.43 -15.44
C TYR A 367 -0.70 7.10 -16.01
N LEU A 368 -0.04 8.11 -16.58
CA LEU A 368 1.36 8.07 -17.02
C LEU A 368 2.00 9.42 -16.75
N GLU A 369 3.09 9.41 -16.00
CA GLU A 369 4.02 10.51 -15.93
C GLU A 369 5.40 10.03 -16.36
N ILE A 370 6.09 10.86 -17.14
CA ILE A 370 7.42 10.53 -17.64
C ILE A 370 8.45 11.46 -16.98
N TYR A 371 9.57 10.89 -16.53
CA TYR A 371 10.77 11.59 -16.02
C TYR A 371 10.65 12.29 -14.64
N HIS A 372 9.51 12.24 -13.96
CA HIS A 372 9.28 13.09 -12.77
C HIS A 372 8.61 12.40 -11.59
N TRP A 373 7.45 11.77 -11.78
CA TRP A 373 6.65 11.28 -10.66
C TRP A 373 6.45 9.77 -10.75
N GLY A 374 6.62 9.08 -9.62
CA GLY A 374 6.28 7.67 -9.49
C GLY A 374 5.27 7.44 -8.37
N PRO A 375 4.11 6.82 -8.62
CA PRO A 375 3.23 6.42 -7.52
C PRO A 375 3.90 5.32 -6.68
N ARG A 376 3.59 5.30 -5.37
CA ARG A 376 4.00 4.26 -4.42
C ARG A 376 2.79 3.53 -3.88
N GLU A 377 2.23 3.99 -2.76
CA GLU A 377 1.07 3.39 -2.12
C GLU A 377 -0.26 3.98 -2.61
N ILE A 378 -1.30 3.15 -2.55
CA ILE A 378 -2.70 3.39 -2.83
C ILE A 378 -3.43 3.23 -1.50
N SER A 379 -4.37 4.11 -1.22
CA SER A 379 -5.38 3.84 -0.20
C SER A 379 -6.75 4.12 -0.79
N VAL A 380 -7.70 3.24 -0.54
CA VAL A 380 -9.03 3.26 -1.14
C VAL A 380 -10.04 3.69 -0.10
N GLY A 381 -10.94 4.58 -0.49
CA GLY A 381 -12.03 5.01 0.36
C GLY A 381 -13.02 5.82 -0.43
N ARG A 382 -14.04 6.36 0.24
CA ARG A 382 -14.99 7.26 -0.41
C ARG A 382 -14.58 8.68 -0.09
N LEU A 383 -14.26 9.46 -1.12
CA LEU A 383 -13.87 10.87 -1.02
C LEU A 383 -14.93 11.80 -1.61
N ASP A 384 -15.94 11.24 -2.28
CA ASP A 384 -17.12 11.95 -2.73
C ASP A 384 -18.39 11.07 -2.78
N ASN A 385 -19.52 11.72 -3.09
CA ASN A 385 -20.87 11.10 -3.16
C ASN A 385 -21.19 10.50 -4.54
N GLN A 386 -20.19 10.07 -5.31
CA GLN A 386 -20.41 9.37 -6.57
C GLN A 386 -20.45 7.86 -6.36
N THR A 387 -20.90 7.16 -7.40
CA THR A 387 -20.91 5.70 -7.43
C THR A 387 -19.52 5.20 -7.80
N GLY A 388 -18.93 4.41 -6.93
CA GLY A 388 -17.60 3.83 -7.09
C GLY A 388 -16.73 4.13 -5.86
N ASP A 389 -15.54 3.55 -5.84
CA ASP A 389 -14.56 3.76 -4.77
C ASP A 389 -13.46 4.71 -5.24
N ASP A 390 -13.18 5.72 -4.43
CA ASP A 390 -12.14 6.71 -4.70
C ASP A 390 -10.81 6.22 -4.13
N PHE A 391 -9.72 6.88 -4.48
CA PHE A 391 -8.42 6.48 -3.95
C PHE A 391 -7.44 7.64 -3.80
N GLY A 392 -6.65 7.55 -2.74
CA GLY A 392 -5.45 8.32 -2.52
C GLY A 392 -4.24 7.65 -3.18
N LEU A 393 -3.30 8.45 -3.68
CA LEU A 393 -1.99 7.99 -4.12
C LEU A 393 -0.92 8.86 -3.49
N VAL A 394 0.18 8.25 -3.09
CA VAL A 394 1.42 8.97 -2.78
C VAL A 394 2.41 8.83 -3.94
N PHE A 395 3.09 9.93 -4.26
CA PHE A 395 4.11 9.99 -5.30
C PHE A 395 5.44 10.48 -4.75
N TRP A 396 6.52 9.96 -5.31
CA TRP A 396 7.85 10.57 -5.21
C TRP A 396 8.19 11.37 -6.46
N TYR A 397 9.11 12.32 -6.30
CA TYR A 397 9.64 13.15 -7.37
C TYR A 397 11.13 13.42 -7.23
N ASP A 398 11.82 13.24 -8.36
CA ASP A 398 13.20 13.66 -8.55
C ASP A 398 13.24 15.06 -9.18
N GLY A 399 13.73 16.03 -8.42
CA GLY A 399 13.80 17.43 -8.84
C GLY A 399 15.12 17.87 -9.44
N THR A 400 16.11 17.00 -9.41
CA THR A 400 17.46 17.27 -9.89
C THR A 400 17.64 16.73 -11.30
N LEU A 401 16.80 15.78 -11.73
CA LEU A 401 16.87 15.12 -13.04
C LEU A 401 18.29 14.61 -13.33
N ASP A 402 19.09 14.37 -12.29
CA ASP A 402 20.46 13.93 -12.48
C ASP A 402 20.39 12.46 -12.87
N PRO A 403 20.91 12.07 -14.05
CA PRO A 403 20.92 10.69 -14.49
C PRO A 403 21.84 9.80 -13.64
N SER A 404 22.52 10.37 -12.64
CA SER A 404 23.25 9.61 -11.62
C SER A 404 22.30 8.64 -10.90
N PRO A 405 22.62 7.34 -10.85
CA PRO A 405 21.88 6.41 -10.00
C PRO A 405 22.02 6.78 -8.50
N TYR A 406 22.95 7.67 -8.14
CA TYR A 406 23.13 8.18 -6.78
C TYR A 406 22.43 9.52 -6.53
N ASP A 407 21.68 10.04 -7.50
CA ASP A 407 20.88 11.25 -7.28
C ASP A 407 19.81 11.00 -6.22
N GLN A 408 19.50 12.03 -5.45
CA GLN A 408 18.60 11.94 -4.32
C GLN A 408 17.17 12.24 -4.76
N ILE A 409 16.25 11.34 -4.41
CA ILE A 409 14.82 11.66 -4.42
C ILE A 409 14.60 12.82 -3.46
N ASN A 410 14.13 13.94 -4.00
CA ASN A 410 14.15 15.20 -3.27
C ASN A 410 12.75 15.78 -3.01
N ARG A 411 11.68 15.25 -3.61
CA ARG A 411 10.30 15.71 -3.36
C ARG A 411 9.30 14.57 -3.41
N TRP A 412 8.12 14.85 -2.90
CA TRP A 412 7.01 13.91 -2.81
C TRP A 412 5.68 14.69 -2.83
N SER A 413 4.60 14.00 -3.14
CA SER A 413 3.25 14.53 -3.24
C SER A 413 2.25 13.43 -2.93
N ALA A 414 1.00 13.80 -2.72
CA ALA A 414 -0.10 12.87 -2.75
C ALA A 414 -1.18 13.40 -3.67
N THR A 415 -2.12 12.58 -4.11
CA THR A 415 -3.30 13.05 -4.81
C THR A 415 -4.49 12.19 -4.45
N ALA A 416 -5.68 12.77 -4.53
CA ALA A 416 -6.93 12.05 -4.41
C ALA A 416 -7.58 11.97 -5.79
N VAL A 417 -8.10 10.78 -6.12
CA VAL A 417 -8.70 10.46 -7.41
C VAL A 417 -10.10 9.95 -7.17
N SER A 418 -11.06 10.59 -7.82
CA SER A 418 -12.47 10.21 -7.77
C SER A 418 -12.78 9.12 -8.80
N SER A 419 -13.52 8.09 -8.39
CA SER A 419 -14.15 7.09 -9.24
C SER A 419 -15.10 7.75 -10.22
N ARG A 420 -14.99 7.35 -11.49
CA ARG A 420 -15.99 7.71 -12.51
C ARG A 420 -16.09 6.64 -13.58
N PRO A 421 -17.28 6.45 -14.17
CA PRO A 421 -17.44 5.69 -15.40
C PRO A 421 -16.53 6.22 -16.50
N LEU A 422 -15.41 5.53 -16.73
CA LEU A 422 -14.52 5.86 -17.84
C LEU A 422 -15.28 5.51 -19.14
N SER A 423 -15.71 6.53 -19.88
CA SER A 423 -16.18 6.32 -21.25
C SER A 423 -15.04 5.74 -22.08
N TYR A 424 -15.22 4.53 -22.61
CA TYR A 424 -14.20 3.84 -23.40
C TYR A 424 -13.89 4.61 -24.71
N PRO A 425 -12.61 4.81 -25.09
CA PRO A 425 -11.40 4.39 -24.41
C PRO A 425 -11.04 5.31 -23.23
N PRO A 426 -10.43 4.78 -22.16
CA PRO A 426 -10.00 5.58 -21.02
C PRO A 426 -9.01 6.63 -21.51
N ALA A 427 -9.43 7.89 -21.51
CA ALA A 427 -8.52 9.01 -21.72
C ALA A 427 -7.60 9.04 -20.49
N ALA A 428 -6.28 9.08 -20.73
CA ALA A 428 -5.29 9.22 -19.66
C ALA A 428 -5.73 10.33 -18.71
N VAL A 429 -5.95 9.98 -17.45
CA VAL A 429 -6.31 10.94 -16.43
C VAL A 429 -5.03 11.71 -16.12
N ALA A 430 -5.01 12.99 -16.51
CA ALA A 430 -3.99 13.90 -16.03
C ALA A 430 -4.29 14.19 -14.55
N LEU A 431 -3.68 13.41 -13.66
CA LEU A 431 -3.60 13.77 -12.25
C LEU A 431 -2.88 15.12 -12.20
N ARG A 432 -3.44 16.06 -11.43
CA ARG A 432 -2.89 17.40 -11.34
C ARG A 432 -1.46 17.27 -10.81
N GLN A 433 -0.48 17.80 -11.54
CA GLN A 433 0.81 18.14 -10.96
C GLN A 433 0.50 19.01 -9.74
N MET A 434 0.70 18.49 -8.52
CA MET A 434 0.67 19.37 -7.37
C MET A 434 1.76 20.41 -7.62
N GLU A 435 1.34 21.67 -7.79
CA GLU A 435 2.24 22.81 -7.67
C GLU A 435 3.05 22.56 -6.39
N PRO A 436 4.39 22.63 -6.45
CA PRO A 436 5.22 22.13 -5.37
C PRO A 436 4.81 22.80 -4.06
N GLY A 437 4.08 22.06 -3.24
CA GLY A 437 3.90 22.37 -1.84
C GLY A 437 5.31 22.48 -1.29
N ARG A 438 5.71 23.71 -0.97
CA ARG A 438 6.90 24.15 -0.26
C ARG A 438 7.94 23.04 0.01
N GLU A 439 9.10 23.10 -0.66
CA GLU A 439 10.27 22.20 -0.51
C GLU A 439 10.24 21.29 0.73
N LEU A 440 10.01 19.99 0.51
CA LEU A 440 9.87 18.98 1.55
C LEU A 440 11.15 18.15 1.58
N PRO A 441 12.06 18.36 2.55
CA PRO A 441 13.34 17.66 2.56
C PRO A 441 13.18 16.14 2.74
N ARG A 442 13.78 15.36 1.80
CA ARG A 442 14.30 13.97 1.90
C ARG A 442 13.46 12.87 2.57
N GLN A 443 12.19 13.08 2.87
CA GLN A 443 11.37 12.04 3.49
C GLN A 443 10.71 11.17 2.45
N ILE A 444 10.92 9.86 2.55
CA ILE A 444 10.20 8.86 1.78
C ILE A 444 8.77 8.82 2.34
N TYR A 445 7.78 9.33 1.60
CA TYR A 445 6.37 9.10 1.95
C TYR A 445 6.15 7.66 1.57
N ARG A 446 6.23 6.78 2.57
CA ARG A 446 6.06 5.36 2.31
C ARG A 446 4.58 5.05 2.16
N THR A 447 3.73 5.75 2.91
CA THR A 447 2.36 5.35 3.13
C THR A 447 1.36 6.50 3.18
N ILE A 448 0.10 6.16 2.93
CA ILE A 448 -1.07 7.04 2.79
C ILE A 448 -2.27 6.26 3.32
N GLU A 449 -3.16 6.92 4.05
CA GLU A 449 -4.48 6.36 4.33
C GLU A 449 -5.63 7.35 4.10
N VAL A 450 -6.78 6.76 3.77
CA VAL A 450 -8.06 7.42 3.49
C VAL A 450 -9.11 6.86 4.42
N ASP A 451 -9.68 7.72 5.26
CA ASP A 451 -10.71 7.32 6.22
C ASP A 451 -11.59 8.54 6.58
N ASN A 452 -12.76 8.28 7.16
CA ASN A 452 -13.74 9.29 7.57
C ASN A 452 -13.34 9.95 8.90
N MET A 453 -12.20 10.64 8.90
CA MET A 453 -11.56 11.21 10.09
C MET A 453 -12.39 12.30 10.78
N ASP A 454 -13.22 13.04 10.04
CA ASP A 454 -14.10 14.08 10.59
C ASP A 454 -15.53 13.59 10.86
N ARG A 455 -15.80 12.31 10.55
CA ARG A 455 -17.10 11.64 10.72
C ARG A 455 -18.20 12.38 10.01
N ASP A 456 -17.94 12.76 8.75
CA ASP A 456 -19.02 13.14 7.89
C ASP A 456 -20.08 12.04 7.91
N THR A 457 -21.30 12.41 8.26
CA THR A 457 -22.47 11.52 8.26
C THR A 457 -22.77 10.92 6.90
N ALA A 458 -22.22 11.51 5.84
CA ALA A 458 -22.32 10.97 4.49
C ALA A 458 -21.27 9.88 4.19
N GLY A 459 -20.26 9.71 5.05
CA GLY A 459 -19.26 8.65 4.96
C GLY A 459 -18.10 8.93 4.01
N TYR A 460 -17.72 10.21 3.85
CA TYR A 460 -16.64 10.65 2.94
C TYR A 460 -15.46 11.24 3.69
#